data_AF-A0A4P6DGT4-F1
#
_entry.id   AF-A0A4P6DGT4-F1
#
_cell.length_a   1.000
_cell.length_b   1.000
_cell.length_c   1.000
_cell.angle_alpha   90.00
_cell.angle_beta   90.00
_cell.angle_gamma   90.00
#
_symmetry.space_group_name_H-M   'P 1'
#
loop_
_entity.id
_entity.type
_entity.pdbx_description
1 polymer ?
#
loop_
_entity_poly.entity_id
_entity_poly.type
_entity_poly.pdbx_seq_one_letter_code
_entity_poly.pdbx_strand_id
1 'polypeptide(L)'
;MGKALSILNRQINRFNAENRAHRVISKDKPAPAPKHPSTQKQIDEFLSETQEIRNELMSKNHQLDENLKKVYVVSHTTADHTYGKPSDMARLPKSRSRVVDSEFGYQEPEIIPEGKITLKQVMNILVQHQEDGKKYNASYFSSQYKLTEEDAVNLLKYFSPFKVHIPENH
;
A
#
# COMPACT_ATOMS: atom_id res chain seq x y z
N MET A 1 -45.96 -5.11 26.87
CA MET A 1 -46.83 -5.07 25.67
C MET A 1 -46.07 -4.96 24.33
N GLY A 2 -44.74 -5.13 24.26
CA GLY A 2 -43.99 -4.97 23.00
C GLY A 2 -44.02 -6.16 22.02
N LYS A 3 -44.30 -7.37 22.49
CA LYS A 3 -44.26 -8.60 21.66
C LYS A 3 -45.41 -8.67 20.65
N ALA A 4 -46.63 -8.34 21.07
CA ALA A 4 -47.80 -8.35 20.20
C ALA A 4 -47.67 -7.30 19.07
N LEU A 5 -47.22 -6.09 19.42
CA LEU A 5 -46.93 -5.03 18.45
C LEU A 5 -45.86 -5.45 17.44
N SER A 6 -44.80 -6.13 17.89
CA SER A 6 -43.74 -6.64 17.01
C SER A 6 -44.24 -7.69 16.01
N ILE A 7 -45.14 -8.59 16.44
CA ILE A 7 -45.69 -9.64 15.58
C ILE A 7 -46.59 -9.04 14.48
N LEU A 8 -47.45 -8.09 14.84
CA LEU A 8 -48.28 -7.34 13.89
C LEU A 8 -47.42 -6.55 12.90
N ASN A 9 -46.41 -5.83 13.39
CA ASN A 9 -45.52 -5.04 12.54
C ASN A 9 -44.73 -5.93 11.56
N ARG A 10 -44.33 -7.13 11.99
CA ARG A 10 -43.67 -8.12 11.12
C ARG A 10 -44.59 -8.63 10.01
N GLN A 11 -45.88 -8.85 10.29
CA GLN A 11 -46.84 -9.29 9.27
C GLN A 11 -47.11 -8.19 8.23
N ILE A 12 -47.26 -6.94 8.67
CA ILE A 12 -47.42 -5.78 7.79
C ILE A 12 -46.19 -5.59 6.89
N ASN A 13 -44.99 -5.63 7.47
CA ASN A 13 -43.73 -5.49 6.71
C ASN A 13 -43.48 -6.62 5.71
N ARG A 14 -44.05 -7.81 5.95
CA ARG A 14 -43.95 -8.99 5.06
C ARG A 14 -45.04 -9.06 4.00
N PHE A 15 -46.03 -8.17 4.05
CA PHE A 15 -47.06 -8.13 3.03
C PHE A 15 -46.41 -7.91 1.65
N ASN A 16 -46.78 -8.76 0.69
CA ASN A 16 -46.32 -8.65 -0.69
C ASN A 16 -44.78 -8.69 -0.86
N ALA A 17 -44.07 -9.49 -0.05
CA ALA A 17 -42.61 -9.64 -0.14
C ALA A 17 -42.17 -10.33 -1.45
N GLU A 18 -42.96 -11.29 -1.94
CA GLU A 18 -42.69 -12.07 -3.15
C GLU A 18 -42.69 -11.21 -4.41
N ASN A 19 -43.73 -10.41 -4.67
CA ASN A 19 -43.73 -9.51 -5.82
C ASN A 19 -42.65 -8.44 -5.74
N ARG A 20 -42.29 -7.99 -4.52
CA ARG A 20 -41.15 -7.08 -4.32
C ARG A 20 -39.83 -7.75 -4.68
N ALA A 21 -39.64 -9.00 -4.30
CA ALA A 21 -38.46 -9.78 -4.67
C ALA A 21 -38.39 -9.99 -6.18
N HIS A 22 -39.48 -10.42 -6.81
CA HIS A 22 -39.55 -10.60 -8.27
C HIS A 22 -39.23 -9.30 -9.03
N ARG A 23 -39.72 -8.15 -8.58
CA ARG A 23 -39.41 -6.84 -9.17
C ARG A 23 -37.92 -6.45 -9.08
N VAL A 24 -37.20 -6.95 -8.09
CA VAL A 24 -35.75 -6.70 -7.95
C VAL A 24 -34.95 -7.70 -8.78
N ILE A 25 -35.35 -8.97 -8.77
CA ILE A 25 -34.68 -10.06 -9.51
C ILE A 25 -34.87 -9.89 -11.02
N SER A 26 -36.01 -9.38 -11.48
CA SER A 26 -36.31 -9.17 -12.90
C SER A 26 -35.54 -8.01 -13.55
N LYS A 27 -34.67 -7.32 -12.81
CA LYS A 27 -33.81 -6.26 -13.36
C LYS A 27 -32.55 -6.88 -13.93
N ASP A 28 -32.19 -6.52 -15.16
CA ASP A 28 -30.97 -7.01 -15.82
C ASP A 28 -29.70 -6.77 -15.00
N LYS A 29 -29.68 -5.68 -14.22
CA LYS A 29 -28.58 -5.36 -13.31
C LYS A 29 -29.11 -4.89 -11.95
N PRO A 30 -28.52 -5.35 -10.83
CA PRO A 30 -28.86 -4.84 -9.51
C PRO A 30 -28.50 -3.35 -9.41
N ALA A 31 -29.31 -2.59 -8.69
CA ALA A 31 -29.00 -1.19 -8.41
C ALA A 31 -27.74 -1.13 -7.53
N PRO A 32 -26.74 -0.31 -7.89
CA PRO A 32 -25.56 -0.15 -7.07
C PRO A 32 -25.93 0.46 -5.71
N ALA A 33 -25.18 0.11 -4.68
CA ALA A 33 -25.39 0.66 -3.34
C ALA A 33 -25.25 2.20 -3.35
N PRO A 34 -26.05 2.92 -2.53
CA PRO A 34 -25.91 4.36 -2.41
C PRO A 34 -24.52 4.71 -1.86
N LYS A 35 -23.89 5.72 -2.46
CA LYS A 35 -22.57 6.21 -2.07
C LYS A 35 -22.71 7.39 -1.11
N HIS A 36 -21.70 7.62 -0.28
CA HIS A 36 -21.64 8.80 0.59
C HIS A 36 -21.47 10.07 -0.25
N PRO A 37 -22.08 11.22 0.11
CA PRO A 37 -22.03 12.46 -0.68
C PRO A 37 -20.62 12.95 -0.99
N SER A 38 -19.66 12.76 -0.08
CA SER A 38 -18.25 13.11 -0.35
C SER A 38 -17.64 12.25 -1.46
N THR A 39 -17.89 10.93 -1.45
CA THR A 39 -17.43 10.02 -2.50
C THR A 39 -18.10 10.32 -3.84
N GLN A 40 -19.37 10.73 -3.82
CA GLN A 40 -20.10 11.08 -5.03
C GLN A 40 -19.51 12.32 -5.70
N LYS A 41 -19.21 13.38 -4.92
CA LYS A 41 -18.51 14.58 -5.43
C LYS A 41 -17.17 14.27 -6.07
N GLN A 42 -16.35 13.43 -5.42
CA GLN A 42 -15.04 13.03 -5.97
C GLN A 42 -15.17 12.26 -7.29
N ILE A 43 -16.18 11.38 -7.39
CA ILE A 43 -16.44 10.64 -8.62
C ILE A 43 -16.88 11.60 -9.72
N ASP A 44 -17.79 12.54 -9.41
CA ASP A 44 -18.31 13.49 -10.39
C ASP A 44 -17.20 14.43 -10.90
N GLU A 45 -16.32 14.89 -10.01
CA GLU A 45 -15.14 15.70 -10.36
C GLU A 45 -14.18 14.91 -11.27
N PHE A 46 -13.83 13.68 -10.88
CA PHE A 46 -12.98 12.82 -11.69
C PHE A 46 -13.58 12.51 -13.06
N LEU A 47 -14.89 12.25 -13.13
CA LEU A 47 -15.59 12.01 -14.39
C LEU A 47 -15.61 13.26 -15.27
N SER A 48 -15.72 14.45 -14.68
CA SER A 48 -15.70 15.71 -15.42
C SER A 48 -14.32 16.03 -16.00
N GLU A 49 -13.26 15.80 -15.23
CA GLU A 49 -11.88 16.05 -15.63
C GLU A 49 -11.41 15.05 -16.70
N THR A 50 -11.86 13.80 -16.60
CA THR A 50 -11.45 12.72 -17.51
C THR A 50 -12.38 12.52 -18.70
N GLN A 51 -13.31 13.44 -18.96
CA GLN A 51 -14.31 13.28 -20.02
C GLN A 51 -13.66 13.15 -21.40
N GLU A 52 -12.61 13.91 -21.68
CA GLU A 52 -11.84 13.83 -22.93
C GLU A 52 -11.13 12.47 -23.07
N ILE A 53 -10.44 12.03 -22.02
CA ILE A 53 -9.76 10.73 -21.96
C ILE A 53 -10.76 9.59 -22.15
N ARG A 54 -11.94 9.69 -21.52
CA ARG A 54 -13.01 8.70 -21.63
C ARG A 54 -13.54 8.63 -23.06
N ASN A 55 -13.73 9.77 -23.71
CA ASN A 55 -14.17 9.82 -25.10
C ASN A 55 -13.10 9.23 -26.03
N GLU A 56 -11.82 9.54 -25.79
CA GLU A 56 -10.70 8.95 -26.52
C GLU A 56 -10.66 7.42 -26.38
N LEU A 57 -10.83 6.90 -25.16
CA LEU A 57 -10.89 5.45 -24.87
C LEU A 57 -12.09 4.75 -25.52
N MET A 58 -13.24 5.42 -25.61
CA MET A 58 -14.44 4.88 -26.26
C MET A 58 -14.34 4.97 -27.79
N SER A 59 -13.50 5.88 -28.30
CA SER A 59 -13.24 6.03 -29.72
C SER A 59 -12.18 5.04 -30.21
N LYS A 60 -12.27 4.63 -31.48
CA LYS A 60 -11.27 3.75 -32.07
C LYS A 60 -10.00 4.55 -32.41
N ASN A 61 -8.89 4.25 -31.75
CA ASN A 61 -7.59 4.81 -32.12
C ASN A 61 -6.96 4.02 -33.30
N HIS A 62 -6.96 4.62 -34.49
CA HIS A 62 -6.47 3.99 -35.73
C HIS A 62 -4.97 3.70 -35.71
N GLN A 63 -4.16 4.59 -35.14
CA GLN A 63 -2.71 4.42 -35.08
C GLN A 63 -2.33 3.25 -34.16
N LEU A 64 -3.01 3.13 -33.01
CA LEU A 64 -2.80 2.01 -32.10
C LEU A 64 -3.25 0.68 -32.74
N ASP A 65 -4.39 0.66 -33.44
CA ASP A 65 -4.89 -0.53 -34.17
C ASP A 65 -3.87 -1.02 -35.22
N GLU A 66 -3.24 -0.11 -35.96
CA GLU A 66 -2.17 -0.45 -36.90
C GLU A 66 -0.91 -0.97 -36.21
N ASN A 67 -0.51 -0.37 -35.08
CA ASN A 67 0.66 -0.80 -34.33
C ASN A 67 0.47 -2.21 -33.73
N LEU A 68 -0.71 -2.50 -33.19
CA LEU A 68 -1.03 -3.81 -32.63
C LEU A 68 -1.04 -4.91 -33.68
N LYS A 69 -1.42 -4.61 -34.93
CA LYS A 69 -1.31 -5.57 -36.04
C LYS A 69 0.13 -5.90 -36.42
N LYS A 70 1.05 -4.96 -36.20
CA LYS A 70 2.49 -5.13 -36.48
C LYS A 70 3.21 -5.87 -35.36
N VAL A 71 2.76 -5.72 -34.11
CA VAL A 71 3.33 -6.40 -32.95
C VAL A 71 2.69 -7.76 -32.79
N TYR A 72 3.38 -8.80 -33.28
CA TYR A 72 3.01 -10.19 -33.02
C TYR A 72 4.12 -10.89 -32.26
N VAL A 73 3.75 -11.78 -31.34
CA VAL A 73 4.68 -12.61 -30.59
C VAL A 73 4.66 -14.00 -31.23
N VAL A 74 5.77 -14.40 -31.85
CA VAL A 74 5.97 -15.79 -32.29
C VAL A 74 6.58 -16.55 -31.14
N SER A 75 5.76 -17.33 -30.44
CA SER A 75 6.27 -18.33 -29.51
C SER A 75 6.86 -19.49 -30.31
N HIS A 76 8.19 -19.63 -30.29
CA HIS A 76 8.89 -20.74 -30.95
C HIS A 76 8.90 -22.02 -30.11
N THR A 77 8.41 -21.94 -28.87
CA THR A 77 8.26 -23.08 -27.98
C THR A 77 6.90 -23.72 -28.19
N THR A 78 6.88 -25.01 -28.51
CA THR A 78 5.70 -25.85 -28.30
C THR A 78 5.33 -25.73 -26.83
N ALA A 79 4.14 -25.21 -26.54
CA ALA A 79 3.63 -25.23 -25.19
C ALA A 79 3.49 -26.70 -24.79
N ASP A 80 4.48 -27.24 -24.10
CA ASP A 80 4.29 -28.46 -23.34
C ASP A 80 3.15 -28.16 -22.37
N HIS A 81 1.96 -28.69 -22.66
CA HIS A 81 0.77 -28.55 -21.83
C HIS A 81 0.89 -29.24 -20.46
N THR A 82 2.13 -29.49 -20.01
CA THR A 82 2.40 -29.76 -18.61
C THR A 82 2.38 -28.41 -17.91
N TYR A 83 1.18 -27.98 -17.51
CA TYR A 83 1.04 -27.09 -16.37
C TYR A 83 1.68 -27.83 -15.17
N GLY A 84 3.00 -27.72 -15.04
CA GLY A 84 3.74 -28.23 -13.92
C GLY A 84 3.09 -27.69 -12.67
N LYS A 85 2.98 -28.53 -11.63
CA LYS A 85 2.46 -28.10 -10.32
C LYS A 85 3.09 -26.74 -9.99
N PRO A 86 2.28 -25.73 -9.59
CA PRO A 86 2.81 -24.43 -9.27
C PRO A 86 3.99 -24.61 -8.32
N SER A 87 5.12 -23.98 -8.67
CA SER A 87 6.33 -23.96 -7.85
C SER A 87 5.96 -23.71 -6.39
N ASP A 88 6.71 -24.26 -5.43
CA ASP A 88 6.42 -24.03 -4.02
C ASP A 88 6.41 -22.53 -3.65
N MET A 89 6.99 -21.66 -4.49
CA MET A 89 6.93 -20.19 -4.35
C MET A 89 5.59 -19.56 -4.77
N ALA A 90 4.71 -20.31 -5.45
CA ALA A 90 3.35 -19.89 -5.78
C ALA A 90 2.32 -20.25 -4.69
N ARG A 91 2.76 -20.85 -3.57
CA ARG A 91 1.90 -21.10 -2.42
C ARG A 91 1.77 -19.82 -1.58
N LEU A 92 0.55 -19.57 -1.07
CA LEU A 92 0.33 -18.49 -0.12
C LEU A 92 1.26 -18.63 1.11
N PRO A 93 1.68 -17.51 1.72
CA PRO A 93 2.45 -17.52 2.96
C PRO A 93 1.79 -18.42 4.01
N LYS A 94 2.53 -19.40 4.53
CA LYS A 94 2.02 -20.31 5.57
C LYS A 94 2.07 -19.71 6.97
N SER A 95 2.91 -18.69 7.17
CA SER A 95 3.03 -18.04 8.47
C SER A 95 1.78 -17.20 8.74
N ARG A 96 1.21 -17.39 9.93
CA ARG A 96 0.08 -16.59 10.46
C ARG A 96 0.52 -15.71 11.64
N SER A 97 1.83 -15.59 11.85
CA SER A 97 2.39 -14.76 12.91
C SER A 97 2.08 -13.29 12.62
N ARG A 98 1.81 -12.53 13.67
CA ARG A 98 1.74 -11.07 13.55
C ARG A 98 3.12 -10.57 13.13
N VAL A 99 3.16 -9.65 12.15
CA VAL A 99 4.37 -8.88 11.87
C VAL A 99 4.65 -8.05 13.12
N VAL A 100 5.88 -8.13 13.62
CA VAL A 100 6.28 -7.35 14.80
C VAL A 100 6.32 -5.88 14.39
N ASP A 101 5.66 -5.03 15.17
CA ASP A 101 5.71 -3.59 14.94
C ASP A 101 7.16 -3.11 15.07
N SER A 102 7.62 -2.37 14.07
CA SER A 102 8.96 -1.80 14.09
C SER A 102 9.00 -0.55 14.95
N GLU A 103 10.11 -0.37 15.67
CA GLU A 103 10.37 0.74 16.59
C GLU A 103 10.16 2.13 15.94
N PHE A 104 10.51 2.25 14.65
CA PHE A 104 10.38 3.48 13.88
C PHE A 104 9.26 3.45 12.85
N GLY A 105 8.34 2.48 12.93
CA GLY A 105 7.19 2.38 12.01
C GLY A 105 7.51 1.91 10.59
N TYR A 106 8.76 1.51 10.29
CA TYR A 106 9.14 0.89 9.03
C TYR A 106 9.92 -0.41 9.26
N GLN A 107 9.73 -1.41 8.40
CA GLN A 107 10.46 -2.67 8.52
C GLN A 107 11.92 -2.50 8.08
N GLU A 108 12.85 -2.86 8.97
CA GLU A 108 14.27 -2.86 8.64
C GLU A 108 14.67 -4.09 7.80
N PRO A 109 15.63 -3.94 6.87
CA PRO A 109 16.14 -5.06 6.11
C PRO A 109 16.89 -6.05 7.03
N GLU A 110 16.68 -7.35 6.81
CA GLU A 110 17.40 -8.41 7.55
C GLU A 110 18.89 -8.43 7.21
N ILE A 111 19.24 -8.12 5.96
CA ILE A 111 20.61 -8.09 5.45
C ILE A 111 20.95 -6.65 5.10
N ILE A 112 21.92 -6.09 5.81
CA ILE A 112 22.41 -4.73 5.59
C ILE A 112 23.69 -4.84 4.74
N PRO A 113 23.72 -4.27 3.52
CA PRO A 113 24.92 -4.25 2.70
C PRO A 113 26.07 -3.52 3.38
N GLU A 114 27.31 -3.93 3.10
CA GLU A 114 28.49 -3.26 3.64
C GLU A 114 28.55 -1.79 3.19
N GLY A 115 28.98 -0.90 4.08
CA GLY A 115 28.99 0.54 3.84
C GLY A 115 27.61 1.20 3.83
N LYS A 116 26.54 0.45 4.16
CA LYS A 116 25.20 0.99 4.42
C LYS A 116 24.83 0.79 5.88
N ILE A 117 23.96 1.66 6.38
CA ILE A 117 23.49 1.66 7.76
C ILE A 117 21.99 1.89 7.81
N THR A 118 21.33 1.27 8.78
CA THR A 118 19.90 1.48 9.04
C THR A 118 19.70 2.66 9.99
N LEU A 119 18.52 3.26 9.96
CA LEU A 119 18.23 4.39 10.85
C LEU A 119 18.29 3.97 12.34
N LYS A 120 17.92 2.73 12.71
CA LYS A 120 18.19 2.23 14.07
C LYS A 120 19.67 2.26 14.46
N GLN A 121 20.56 1.85 13.55
CA GLN A 121 22.00 1.91 13.80
C GLN A 121 22.48 3.35 13.93
N VAL A 122 21.98 4.26 13.10
CA VAL A 122 22.30 5.69 13.19
C VAL A 122 21.90 6.25 14.55
N MET A 123 20.69 5.94 15.04
CA MET A 123 20.24 6.40 16.36
C MET A 123 21.16 5.88 17.48
N ASN A 124 21.59 4.62 17.42
CA ASN A 124 22.53 4.06 18.38
C ASN A 124 23.92 4.73 18.33
N ILE A 125 24.43 5.02 17.13
CA ILE A 125 25.70 5.73 16.92
C ILE A 125 25.65 7.11 17.60
N LEU A 126 24.57 7.85 17.42
CA LEU A 126 24.41 9.17 18.03
C LEU A 126 24.37 9.11 19.55
N VAL A 127 23.62 8.15 20.11
CA VAL A 127 23.54 7.96 21.58
C VAL A 127 24.93 7.65 22.15
N GLN A 128 25.66 6.72 21.54
CA GLN A 128 27.02 6.37 21.98
C GLN A 128 28.01 7.54 21.84
N HIS A 129 27.93 8.30 20.74
CA HIS A 129 28.78 9.48 20.55
C HIS A 129 28.47 10.58 21.57
N GLN A 130 27.20 10.73 21.95
CA GLN A 130 26.77 11.68 22.98
C GLN A 130 27.23 11.26 24.39
N GLU A 131 27.26 9.95 24.69
CA GLU A 131 27.75 9.42 25.97
C GLU A 131 29.26 9.65 26.15
N ASP A 132 30.07 9.28 25.15
CA ASP A 132 31.53 9.48 25.19
C ASP A 132 32.10 9.74 23.79
N GLY A 133 32.10 11.01 23.38
CA GLY A 133 32.56 11.40 22.06
C GLY A 133 34.08 11.25 21.84
N LYS A 134 34.89 11.04 22.89
CA LYS A 134 36.33 10.78 22.74
C LYS A 134 36.59 9.33 22.39
N LYS A 135 35.87 8.42 23.03
CA LYS A 135 35.95 6.98 22.77
C LYS A 135 35.23 6.61 21.47
N TYR A 136 34.01 7.12 21.28
CA TYR A 136 33.16 6.84 20.14
C TYR A 136 33.31 7.94 19.09
N ASN A 137 34.39 7.86 18.31
CA ASN A 137 34.73 8.82 17.26
C ASN A 137 34.37 8.30 15.86
N ALA A 138 34.51 9.14 14.84
CA ALA A 138 34.20 8.78 13.46
C ALA A 138 35.02 7.58 12.95
N SER A 139 36.30 7.46 13.34
CA SER A 139 37.18 6.35 12.95
C SER A 139 36.72 5.01 13.54
N TYR A 140 36.23 5.04 14.79
CA TYR A 140 35.63 3.88 15.46
C TYR A 140 34.40 3.38 14.69
N PHE A 141 33.46 4.28 14.35
CA PHE A 141 32.25 3.91 13.62
C PHE A 141 32.51 3.52 12.16
N SER A 142 33.47 4.17 11.50
CA SER A 142 33.95 3.78 10.17
C SER A 142 34.41 2.32 10.16
N SER A 143 35.22 1.94 11.14
CA SER A 143 35.73 0.58 11.27
C SER A 143 34.62 -0.43 11.62
N GLN A 144 33.75 -0.07 12.55
CA GLN A 144 32.69 -0.96 13.05
C GLN A 144 31.62 -1.27 11.99
N TYR A 145 31.20 -0.26 11.22
CA TYR A 145 30.12 -0.37 10.23
C TYR A 145 30.62 -0.43 8.79
N LYS A 146 31.95 -0.50 8.59
CA LYS A 146 32.61 -0.45 7.27
C LYS A 146 32.17 0.76 6.43
N LEU A 147 31.94 1.89 7.10
CA LEU A 147 31.58 3.16 6.46
C LEU A 147 32.83 3.90 5.99
N THR A 148 32.69 4.76 4.98
CA THR A 148 33.73 5.74 4.64
C THR A 148 33.94 6.67 5.83
N GLU A 149 35.19 7.04 6.14
CA GLU A 149 35.47 8.00 7.22
C GLU A 149 34.76 9.33 7.00
N GLU A 150 34.67 9.81 5.76
CA GLU A 150 33.94 11.02 5.40
C GLU A 150 32.44 10.91 5.74
N ASP A 151 31.82 9.77 5.42
CA ASP A 151 30.41 9.52 5.73
C ASP A 151 30.17 9.47 7.24
N ALA A 152 31.08 8.85 8.00
CA ALA A 152 31.00 8.81 9.46
C ALA A 152 31.13 10.21 10.08
N VAL A 153 32.04 11.04 9.59
CA VAL A 153 32.19 12.44 10.03
C VAL A 153 30.95 13.26 9.68
N ASN A 154 30.44 13.13 8.46
CA ASN A 154 29.23 13.83 8.01
C ASN A 154 28.00 13.41 8.80
N LEU A 155 27.88 12.12 9.13
CA LEU A 155 26.82 11.60 9.97
C LEU A 155 26.84 12.24 11.36
N LEU A 156 27.99 12.24 12.05
CA LEU A 156 28.07 12.82 13.40
C LEU A 156 27.85 14.34 13.40
N LYS A 157 28.20 15.03 12.31
CA LYS A 157 28.08 16.49 12.20
C LYS A 157 26.68 16.96 11.83
N TYR A 158 26.03 16.31 10.86
CA TYR A 158 24.81 16.81 10.25
C TYR A 158 23.56 16.04 10.66
N PHE A 159 23.69 14.79 11.07
CA PHE A 159 22.54 13.99 11.44
C PHE A 159 22.10 14.32 12.87
N SER A 160 21.09 15.18 12.99
CA SER A 160 20.45 15.54 14.26
C SER A 160 18.95 15.33 14.13
N PRO A 161 18.37 14.28 14.76
CA PRO A 161 16.98 13.92 14.55
C PRO A 161 16.01 14.97 15.08
N PHE A 162 16.37 15.64 16.19
CA PHE A 162 15.56 16.72 16.78
C PHE A 162 16.45 17.82 17.34
N LYS A 163 16.22 19.06 16.90
CA LYS A 163 16.72 20.26 17.58
C LYS A 163 15.64 20.75 18.53
N VAL A 164 15.83 20.52 19.83
CA VAL A 164 14.92 21.01 20.84
C VAL A 164 15.13 22.51 20.97
N HIS A 165 14.19 23.29 20.44
CA HIS A 165 14.10 24.72 20.69
C HIS A 165 13.31 24.92 21.97
N ILE A 166 14.00 25.13 23.09
CA ILE A 166 13.36 25.53 24.34
C ILE A 166 13.13 27.04 24.22
N PRO A 167 11.88 27.52 24.14
CA PRO A 167 11.61 28.95 24.19
C PRO A 167 12.08 29.48 25.55
N GLU A 168 12.74 30.64 25.57
CA GLU A 168 13.01 31.33 26.83
C GLU A 168 11.66 31.65 27.49
N ASN A 169 11.52 31.22 28.75
CA ASN A 169 10.26 31.21 29.50
C ASN A 169 9.45 32.52 29.37
N HIS A 170 8.13 32.37 29.25
CA HIS A 170 7.14 33.42 29.52
C HIS A 170 7.00 33.67 31.02
#